data_AF-A0A951UJP9-F1
#
_entry.id   AF-A0A951UJP9-F1
#
_cell.length_a   1.000
_cell.length_b   1.000
_cell.length_c   1.000
_cell.angle_alpha   90.00
_cell.angle_beta   90.00
_cell.angle_gamma   90.00
#
_symmetry.space_group_name_H-M   'P 1'
#
loop_
_entity.id
_entity.type
_entity.pdbx_description
1 polymer ?
#
loop_
_entity_poly.entity_id
_entity_poly.type
_entity_poly.pdbx_seq_one_letter_code
_entity_poly.pdbx_strand_id
1 'polypeptide(L)' 'MDGDESGSDSWWQQVKSYTAMFMEQVKIGVDAVKEFLSSLTSDERWGVMVEMEEQEPVMFGQLVAVAPDWVQWMG' A
#
# COMPACT_ATOMS: atom_id res chain seq x y z
N MET A 1 21.87 18.32 -13.75
CA MET A 1 20.72 17.40 -13.90
C MET A 1 19.91 17.61 -12.66
N ASP A 2 19.11 18.66 -12.69
CA ASP A 2 18.14 19.01 -11.66
C ASP A 2 17.14 17.85 -11.61
N GLY A 3 17.14 17.14 -10.48
CA GLY A 3 16.19 16.07 -10.25
C GLY A 3 14.79 16.67 -10.30
N ASP A 4 13.91 16.05 -11.07
CA ASP A 4 12.50 16.40 -11.08
C ASP A 4 11.91 15.98 -9.72
N GLU A 5 12.10 16.82 -8.71
CA GLU A 5 11.55 16.64 -7.36
C GLU A 5 10.01 16.65 -7.40
N SER A 6 9.41 17.27 -8.42
CA SER A 6 7.96 17.34 -8.59
C SER A 6 7.28 16.01 -8.91
N GLY A 7 7.92 15.13 -9.69
CA GLY A 7 7.38 13.82 -10.04
C GLY A 7 7.39 12.83 -8.86
N SER A 8 8.46 12.84 -8.07
CA SER A 8 8.61 11.98 -6.89
C SER A 8 7.64 12.38 -5.77
N ASP A 9 7.46 13.68 -5.54
CA ASP A 9 6.51 14.19 -4.55
C ASP A 9 5.06 13.87 -4.95
N SER A 10 4.70 14.04 -6.23
CA SER A 10 3.35 13.73 -6.72
C SER A 10 3.01 12.25 -6.58
N TRP A 11 3.96 11.36 -6.88
CA TRP A 11 3.76 9.92 -6.74
C TRP A 11 3.56 9.52 -5.28
N TRP A 12 4.37 10.07 -4.36
CA TRP A 12 4.21 9.80 -2.93
C TRP A 12 2.90 10.33 -2.35
N GLN A 13 2.42 11.49 -2.81
CA GLN A 13 1.10 11.99 -2.41
C GLN A 13 -0.04 11.05 -2.85
N GLN A 14 0.10 10.45 -4.03
CA GLN A 14 -0.85 9.46 -4.53
C GLN A 14 -0.80 8.17 -3.70
N VAL A 15 0.41 7.66 -3.39
CA VAL A 15 0.60 6.50 -2.51
C VAL A 15 -0.01 6.73 -1.13
N LYS A 16 0.19 7.91 -0.53
CA LYS A 16 -0.42 8.27 0.76
C LYS A 16 -1.95 8.24 0.71
N SER A 17 -2.53 8.74 -0.39
CA SER A 17 -3.97 8.71 -0.60
C SER A 17 -4.49 7.27 -0.73
N TYR A 18 -3.79 6.41 -1.46
CA TYR A 18 -4.12 4.99 -1.56
C TYR A 18 -3.93 4.24 -0.25
N THR A 19 -2.92 4.60 0.54
CA THR A 19 -2.66 3.99 1.84
C THR A 19 -3.82 4.23 2.81
N ALA A 20 -4.39 5.44 2.81
CA ALA A 20 -5.59 5.72 3.58
C ALA A 20 -6.76 4.81 3.20
N MET A 21 -7.03 4.64 1.90
CA MET A 21 -8.08 3.75 1.40
C MET A 21 -7.78 2.27 1.70
N PHE A 22 -6.52 1.86 1.55
CA PHE A 22 -6.05 0.51 1.82
C PHE A 22 -6.33 0.10 3.27
N MET A 23 -6.04 0.98 4.23
CA MET A 23 -6.31 0.74 5.65
C MET A 23 -7.80 0.56 5.95
N GLU A 24 -8.70 1.19 5.18
CA GLU A 24 -10.14 0.91 5.28
C GLU A 24 -10.46 -0.50 4.77
N GLN A 25 -9.83 -0.96 3.69
CA GLN A 25 -10.01 -2.32 3.17
C GLN A 25 -9.49 -3.38 4.13
N VAL A 26 -8.36 -3.13 4.82
CA VAL A 26 -7.81 -4.05 5.82
C VAL A 26 -8.81 -4.32 6.94
N LYS A 27 -9.62 -3.33 7.33
CA LYS A 27 -10.68 -3.49 8.35
C LYS A 27 -11.86 -4.32 7.86
N ILE A 28 -12.10 -4.36 6.54
CA ILE A 28 -13.16 -5.15 5.91
C ILE A 28 -12.71 -6.60 5.77
N GLY A 29 -11.49 -6.83 5.28
CA GLY A 29 -10.87 -8.15 5.19
C GLY A 29 -9.96 -8.34 3.99
N VAL A 30 -9.33 -9.52 3.92
CA VAL A 30 -8.30 -9.85 2.92
C VAL A 30 -8.83 -9.80 1.48
N ASP A 31 -10.06 -10.22 1.22
CA ASP A 31 -10.60 -10.19 -0.15
C ASP A 31 -10.75 -8.75 -0.67
N ALA A 32 -11.19 -7.82 0.18
CA ALA A 32 -11.30 -6.40 -0.16
C ALA A 32 -9.92 -5.77 -0.41
N VAL A 33 -8.92 -6.16 0.40
CA VAL A 33 -7.52 -5.77 0.19
C VAL A 33 -7.02 -6.20 -1.19
N LYS A 34 -7.26 -7.46 -1.58
CA LYS A 34 -6.79 -8.01 -2.85
C LYS A 34 -7.51 -7.36 -4.04
N GLU A 35 -8.82 -7.11 -3.93
CA GLU A 35 -9.58 -6.38 -4.94
C GLU A 35 -9.03 -4.96 -5.12
N PHE A 36 -8.80 -4.24 -4.03
CA PHE A 36 -8.21 -2.90 -4.09
C PHE A 36 -6.81 -2.90 -4.73
N LEU A 37 -5.92 -3.79 -4.29
CA LEU A 37 -4.57 -3.89 -4.86
C LEU A 37 -4.60 -4.21 -6.36
N SER A 38 -5.58 -4.98 -6.83
CA SER A 38 -5.73 -5.30 -8.26
C SER A 38 -5.98 -4.07 -9.15
N SER A 39 -6.49 -2.97 -8.58
CA SER A 39 -6.68 -1.69 -9.27
C SER A 39 -5.41 -0.84 -9.37
N LEU A 40 -4.36 -1.21 -8.63
CA LEU A 40 -3.09 -0.49 -8.56
C LEU A 40 -2.00 -1.14 -9.44
N THR A 41 -1.04 -0.32 -9.86
CA THR A 41 0.22 -0.79 -10.46
C THR A 41 1.12 -1.44 -9.42
N SER A 42 2.05 -2.31 -9.86
CA SER A 42 2.94 -3.02 -8.94
C SER A 42 3.76 -2.05 -8.07
N ASP A 43 4.24 -0.93 -8.62
CA ASP A 43 4.98 0.08 -7.85
C ASP A 43 4.11 0.74 -6.77
N GLU A 44 2.86 1.09 -7.09
CA GLU A 44 1.92 1.68 -6.13
C GLU A 44 1.57 0.71 -5.00
N ARG A 45 1.41 -0.60 -5.31
CA ARG A 45 1.18 -1.62 -4.28
C ARG A 45 2.32 -1.67 -3.27
N TRP A 46 3.56 -1.66 -3.76
CA TRP A 46 4.74 -1.60 -2.89
C TRP A 46 4.78 -0.30 -2.10
N GLY A 47 4.52 0.84 -2.73
CA GLY A 47 4.46 2.14 -2.06
C GLY A 47 3.46 2.15 -0.91
N VAL A 48 2.25 1.60 -1.13
CA VAL A 48 1.20 1.51 -0.10
C VAL A 48 1.64 0.64 1.07
N MET A 49 2.28 -0.50 0.81
CA MET A 49 2.76 -1.38 1.88
C MET A 49 3.87 -0.71 2.71
N VAL A 50 4.80 0.00 2.08
CA VAL A 50 5.86 0.76 2.77
C VAL A 50 5.26 1.88 3.62
N GLU A 51 4.40 2.71 3.04
CA GLU A 51 3.78 3.82 3.77
C GLU A 51 2.89 3.33 4.93
N MET A 52 2.19 2.20 4.75
CA MET A 52 1.41 1.58 5.83
C MET A 52 2.31 1.06 6.96
N GLU A 53 3.43 0.39 6.64
CA GLU A 53 4.39 -0.08 7.63
C GLU A 53 4.95 1.09 8.46
N GLU A 54 5.22 2.22 7.82
CA GLU A 54 5.69 3.44 8.49
C GLU A 54 4.61 4.12 9.35
N GLN A 55 3.38 4.26 8.84
CA GLN A 55 2.31 4.97 9.57
C GLN A 55 1.65 4.10 10.66
N GLU A 56 1.37 2.84 10.35
CA GLU A 56 0.55 1.93 11.17
C GLU A 56 1.21 0.54 11.30
N PRO A 57 2.40 0.42 11.91
CA PRO A 57 3.17 -0.83 11.97
C PRO A 57 2.42 -1.97 12.67
N VAL A 58 1.53 -1.64 13.60
CA VAL A 58 0.69 -2.63 14.30
C VAL A 58 -0.33 -3.24 13.34
N MET A 59 -1.03 -2.41 12.56
CA MET A 59 -2.02 -2.88 11.59
C MET A 59 -1.34 -3.68 10.48
N PHE A 60 -0.16 -3.23 10.04
CA PHE A 60 0.66 -3.98 9.08
C PHE A 60 1.01 -5.36 9.62
N GLY A 61 1.52 -5.45 10.86
CA GLY A 61 1.83 -6.73 11.50
C GLY A 61 0.62 -7.66 11.61
N GLN A 62 -0.58 -7.13 11.86
CA GLN A 62 -1.82 -7.92 11.86
C GLN A 62 -2.18 -8.44 10.47
N LEU A 63 -2.07 -7.61 9.43
CA LEU A 63 -2.30 -8.02 8.05
C LEU A 63 -1.35 -9.15 7.65
N VAL A 64 -0.05 -8.98 7.91
CA VAL A 64 0.98 -10.00 7.59
C VAL A 64 0.76 -11.30 8.37
N ALA A 65 0.28 -11.22 9.61
CA ALA A 65 -0.03 -12.41 10.40
C ALA A 65 -1.25 -13.19 9.84
N VAL A 66 -2.26 -12.47 9.32
CA VAL A 66 -3.46 -13.08 8.73
C VAL A 66 -3.20 -13.59 7.30
N ALA A 67 -2.35 -12.89 6.55
CA ALA A 67 -2.02 -13.21 5.17
C ALA A 67 -0.49 -13.27 4.98
N PRO A 68 0.17 -14.36 5.40
CA PRO A 68 1.63 -14.49 5.28
C PRO A 68 2.11 -14.52 3.83
N ASP A 69 1.23 -14.80 2.87
CA ASP A 69 1.49 -14.79 1.42
C ASP A 69 1.30 -13.41 0.76
N TRP A 70 1.07 -12.33 1.51
CA TRP A 70 0.77 -11.00 0.99
C TRP A 70 1.75 -10.49 -0.09
N VAL A 71 3.03 -10.90 0.02
CA VAL A 71 4.09 -10.54 -0.94
C VAL A 71 3.75 -11.03 -2.36
N GLN A 72 3.01 -12.13 -2.49
CA GLN A 72 2.55 -12.66 -3.79
C GLN A 72 1.55 -11.74 -4.49
N TRP A 73 0.92 -10.81 -3.77
CA TRP A 73 -0.06 -9.88 -4.32
C TRP A 73 0.59 -8.62 -4.91
N MET A 74 1.90 -8.45 -4.66
CA MET A 74 2.67 -7.29 -5.11
C MET A 74 3.22 -7.43 -6.54
N GLY A 75 2.96 -8.58 -7.19
CA GLY A 75 3.35 -8.90 -8.57
C GLY A 75 2.46 -8.26 -9.63
#